data_AF-A0AA44UL97-F1
#
_entry.id   AF-A0AA44UL97-F1
#
_cell.length_a   1.000
_cell.length_b   1.000
_cell.length_c   1.000
_cell.angle_alpha   90.00
_cell.angle_beta   90.00
_cell.angle_gamma   90.00
#
_symmetry.space_group_name_H-M   'P 1'
#
loop_
_entity.id
_entity.type
_entity.pdbx_description
1 polymer ?
#
loop_
_entity_poly.entity_id
_entity_poly.type
_entity_poly.pdbx_seq_one_letter_code
_entity_poly.pdbx_strand_id
1 'polypeptide(L)' 'MDDDRATELAVALASLAGREIGPDEARAVVAHAHTLSPGRANVIWSRHRRAPRTVSLRDYLAMTLRFVDGGPP' A
#
# COMPACT_ATOMS: atom_id res chain seq x y z
N MET A 1 -0.40 -0.91 13.43
CA MET A 1 -1.04 -2.19 13.06
C MET A 1 0.02 -3.26 13.17
N ASP A 2 -0.31 -4.49 13.58
CA ASP A 2 0.66 -5.58 13.49
C ASP A 2 0.89 -6.02 12.03
N ASP A 3 2.07 -6.60 11.75
CA ASP A 3 2.49 -6.93 10.39
C ASP A 3 1.68 -8.06 9.76
N ASP A 4 1.18 -9.01 10.57
CA ASP A 4 0.33 -10.11 10.08
C ASP A 4 -1.00 -9.56 9.60
N ARG A 5 -1.61 -8.66 10.36
CA ARG A 5 -2.84 -7.96 9.99
C ARG A 5 -2.63 -7.04 8.80
N ALA A 6 -1.49 -6.36 8.72
CA ALA A 6 -1.14 -5.55 7.56
C ALA A 6 -0.96 -6.40 6.30
N THR A 7 -0.42 -7.62 6.44
CA THR A 7 -0.25 -8.59 5.35
C THR A 7 -1.61 -9.08 4.85
N GLU A 8 -2.51 -9.48 5.74
CA GLU A 8 -3.89 -9.85 5.38
C GLU A 8 -4.61 -8.71 4.65
N LEU A 9 -4.46 -7.49 5.15
CA LEU A 9 -5.05 -6.31 4.53
C LEU A 9 -4.47 -6.03 3.14
N ALA A 10 -3.16 -6.21 2.95
CA ALA A 10 -2.52 -6.06 1.65
C ALA A 10 -3.09 -7.06 0.61
N VAL A 11 -3.31 -8.32 1.01
CA VAL A 11 -3.93 -9.34 0.17
C VAL A 11 -5.36 -8.95 -0.21
N ALA A 12 -6.17 -8.55 0.77
CA ALA A 12 -7.55 -8.13 0.53
C ALA A 12 -7.64 -6.91 -0.40
N LEU A 13 -6.79 -5.90 -0.20
CA LEU A 13 -6.75 -4.71 -1.05
C LEU A 13 -6.27 -5.01 -2.47
N ALA A 14 -5.32 -5.93 -2.64
CA ALA A 14 -4.86 -6.36 -3.95
C ALA A 14 -5.99 -7.08 -4.72
N SER A 15 -6.73 -7.97 -4.04
CA SER A 15 -7.90 -8.64 -4.61
C SER A 15 -8.96 -7.64 -5.06
N LEU A 16 -9.25 -6.62 -4.25
CA LEU A 16 -10.17 -5.53 -4.63
C LEU A 16 -9.66 -4.72 -5.83
N ALA A 17 -8.34 -4.59 -5.99
CA ALA A 17 -7.71 -3.98 -7.15
C ALA A 17 -7.63 -4.91 -8.37
N GLY A 18 -8.20 -6.13 -8.29
CA GLY A 18 -8.27 -7.10 -9.37
C GLY A 18 -6.99 -7.91 -9.60
N ARG A 19 -6.07 -7.95 -8.63
CA ARG A 19 -4.84 -8.75 -8.71
C ARG A 19 -4.61 -9.54 -7.44
N GLU A 20 -4.55 -10.85 -7.57
CA GLU A 20 -4.14 -11.72 -6.48
C GLU A 20 -2.63 -11.60 -6.24
N ILE A 21 -2.25 -11.54 -4.97
CA ILE A 21 -0.86 -11.55 -4.52
C ILE A 21 -0.69 -12.61 -3.44
N GLY A 22 0.46 -13.28 -3.47
CA GLY A 22 0.82 -14.27 -2.45
C GLY A 22 1.33 -13.63 -1.16
N PRO A 23 1.50 -14.43 -0.09
CA PRO A 23 1.94 -13.95 1.22
C PRO A 23 3.33 -13.29 1.17
N ASP A 24 4.25 -13.78 0.34
CA ASP A 24 5.59 -13.18 0.22
C ASP A 24 5.56 -11.78 -0.40
N GLU A 25 4.72 -11.59 -1.42
CA GLU A 25 4.53 -10.26 -2.04
C GLU A 25 3.81 -9.31 -1.08
N ALA A 26 2.82 -9.81 -0.33
CA ALA A 26 2.15 -9.04 0.71
C ALA A 26 3.11 -8.59 1.82
N ARG A 27 4.00 -9.47 2.32
CA ARG A 27 5.05 -9.09 3.28
C ARG A 27 6.00 -8.04 2.71
N ALA A 28 6.37 -8.14 1.43
CA ALA A 28 7.19 -7.13 0.77
C ALA A 28 6.47 -5.76 0.68
N VAL A 29 5.15 -5.75 0.47
CA VAL A 29 4.33 -4.54 0.50
C VAL A 29 4.31 -3.91 1.89
N VAL A 30 4.15 -4.71 2.95
CA VAL A 30 4.17 -4.25 4.34
C VAL A 30 5.53 -3.65 4.70
N ALA A 31 6.62 -4.36 4.39
CA ALA A 31 7.97 -3.85 4.59
C ALA A 31 8.20 -2.52 3.85
N HIS A 32 7.71 -2.40 2.61
CA HIS A 32 7.77 -1.15 1.85
C HIS A 32 6.98 -0.02 2.54
N ALA A 33 5.78 -0.32 3.04
CA ALA A 33 4.94 0.65 3.76
C ALA A 33 5.65 1.23 4.99
N HIS A 34 6.37 0.40 5.76
CA HIS A 34 7.15 0.82 6.93
C HIS A 34 8.28 1.79 6.59
N THR A 35 8.90 1.62 5.42
CA THR A 35 9.96 2.53 4.94
C THR A 35 9.42 3.80 4.26
N LEU A 36 8.10 3.88 4.06
CA LEU A 36 7.50 4.94 3.26
C LEU A 36 7.34 6.22 4.08
N SER A 37 8.10 7.26 3.70
CA SER A 37 7.95 8.58 4.32
C SER A 37 6.61 9.23 3.93
N PRO A 38 6.05 10.11 4.77
CA PRO A 38 4.81 10.83 4.45
C PRO A 38 4.89 11.60 3.14
N GLY A 39 6.03 12.23 2.84
CA GLY A 39 6.26 12.93 1.57
C GLY A 39 6.17 11.99 0.37
N ARG A 40 6.74 10.78 0.48
CA ARG A 40 6.69 9.79 -0.61
C ARG A 40 5.28 9.22 -0.79
N ALA A 41 4.57 8.93 0.29
CA ALA A 41 3.17 8.54 0.25
C ALA A 41 2.30 9.59 -0.46
N ASN A 42 2.49 10.87 -0.16
CA ASN A 42 1.78 11.98 -0.81
C ASN A 42 2.10 12.10 -2.31
N VAL A 43 3.34 11.84 -2.72
CA VAL A 43 3.71 11.80 -4.15
C VAL A 43 3.00 10.66 -4.87
N ILE A 44 2.97 9.47 -4.27
CA ILE A 44 2.26 8.30 -4.83
C ILE A 44 0.77 8.61 -4.95
N TRP A 45 0.15 9.16 -3.90
CA TRP A 45 -1.26 9.58 -3.90
C TRP A 45 -1.55 10.61 -5.00
N SER A 46 -0.75 11.67 -5.07
CA SER A 46 -0.92 12.76 -6.06
C SER A 46 -0.80 12.22 -7.49
N ARG A 47 0.13 11.30 -7.73
CA ARG A 47 0.29 10.63 -9.03
C ARG A 47 -0.89 9.72 -9.33
N HIS A 48 -1.34 8.92 -8.36
CA HIS A 48 -2.47 8.02 -8.53
C HIS A 48 -3.75 8.80 -8.90
N ARG A 49 -4.01 9.93 -8.24
CA ARG A 49 -5.15 10.80 -8.55
C ARG A 49 -5.14 11.37 -9.97
N ARG A 50 -3.96 11.67 -10.52
CA ARG A 50 -3.82 12.28 -11.86
C ARG A 50 -3.72 11.23 -12.97
N ALA A 51 -3.03 10.13 -12.71
CA ALA A 51 -2.68 9.12 -13.70
C ALA A 51 -2.63 7.73 -13.02
N PRO A 52 -3.78 7.13 -12.69
CA PRO A 52 -3.86 5.95 -11.83
C PRO A 52 -3.10 4.74 -12.38
N ARG A 53 -3.12 4.56 -13.70
CA ARG A 53 -2.43 3.45 -14.40
C ARG A 53 -0.90 3.56 -14.39
N THR A 54 -0.33 4.63 -13.85
CA THR A 54 1.12 4.86 -13.80
C THR A 54 1.72 4.58 -12.43
N VAL A 55 0.90 4.23 -11.44
CA VAL A 55 1.34 3.85 -10.10
C VAL A 55 1.34 2.33 -10.02
N SER A 56 2.45 1.75 -9.57
CA SER A 56 2.55 0.31 -9.38
C SER A 56 1.58 -0.15 -8.29
N LEU A 57 1.03 -1.36 -8.40
CA LEU A 57 0.16 -1.90 -7.36
C LEU A 57 0.89 -1.95 -6.00
N ARG A 58 2.18 -2.29 -5.98
CA ARG A 58 3.00 -2.30 -4.77
C ARG A 58 3.04 -0.92 -4.09
N ASP A 59 3.29 0.14 -4.84
CA ASP A 59 3.33 1.50 -4.30
C ASP A 59 1.96 1.97 -3.82
N TYR A 60 0.91 1.63 -4.56
CA TYR A 60 -0.46 1.93 -4.17
C TYR A 60 -0.84 1.25 -2.85
N LEU A 61 -0.56 -0.05 -2.71
CA LEU A 61 -0.86 -0.81 -1.50
C LEU A 61 -0.03 -0.30 -0.31
N ALA A 62 1.27 -0.08 -0.49
CA ALA A 62 2.13 0.42 0.59
C ALA A 62 1.72 1.82 1.08
N MET A 63 1.36 2.71 0.14
CA MET A 63 0.81 4.03 0.48
C MET A 63 -0.52 3.91 1.23
N THR A 64 -1.43 3.04 0.76
CA THR A 64 -2.72 2.80 1.42
C THR A 64 -2.53 2.30 2.85
N LEU A 65 -1.65 1.31 3.07
CA LEU A 65 -1.34 0.80 4.40
C LEU A 65 -0.77 1.89 5.31
N ARG A 66 0.12 2.73 4.79
CA ARG A 66 0.72 3.83 5.54
C ARG A 66 -0.33 4.85 6.01
N PHE A 67 -1.36 5.11 5.21
CA PHE A 67 -2.50 5.97 5.58
C PHE A 67 -3.41 5.32 6.62
N VAL A 68 -3.74 4.03 6.45
CA VAL A 68 -4.56 3.29 7.42
C VAL A 68 -3.88 3.25 8.79
N ASP A 69 -2.56 3.07 8.82
CA ASP A 69 -1.79 2.99 10.06
C ASP A 69 -1.49 4.36 10.68
N GLY A 70 -1.45 5.42 9.87
CA GLY A 70 -1.14 6.77 10.33
C GLY A 70 -2.28 7.48 11.07
N GLY A 71 -3.53 7.03 10.91
CA GLY A 71 -4.71 7.76 11.37
C GLY A 71 -4.87 9.13 10.67
N PRO A 72 -6.06 9.77 10.75
CA PRO A 72 -6.16 11.19 10.40
C PRO A 72 -5.28 12.02 11.38
N PRO A 73 -4.77 13.19 10.95
CA PRO A 73 -4.06 14.10 11.84
C PRO A 73 -4.90 14.52 13.05
#